data_AF-A0A9W7DDZ6-F1
#
_entry.id   AF-A0A9W7DDZ6-F1
#
_cell.length_a   1.000
_cell.length_b   1.000
_cell.length_c   1.000
_cell.angle_alpha   90.00
_cell.angle_beta   90.00
_cell.angle_gamma   90.00
#
_symmetry.space_group_name_H-M   'P 1'
#
loop_
_entity.id
_entity.type
_entity.pdbx_description
1 polymer ?
#
loop_
_entity_poly.entity_id
_entity_poly.type
_entity_poly.pdbx_seq_one_letter_code
_entity_poly.pdbx_strand_id
1 'polypeptide(L)'
;MTDINVFDLRGDNSGLVNEGAQDVADFMIIGTGKSSRHLQKAANELTYFVKHELNQVPSAEGLVSTGQLAKFQRRLLKKGKKAPNYAKFDYGSPANTWVMMDCKTDDIYVHFLTAERREDLNLEGLWATDKEKYKKKQRHQENDDIFAGVRYLHTSRRPTTILQMIKQLKQMSTNAATQFDPTILTRENYNGEFEEMKKLHLSNPENYPLKNFEHHFKAMQANGLPLTTDDIISYIGLCVQSPEFSTDRNRPLSVLNKRYDFVVNLLNVYAPHLTTKDVEKLLPVLVVIGSQIDDDRFVTLDKLSDPAYKVPTTEDGRFFQFPITDRLHNLTNLTNIIHYKGRNSTDSHSQLELLLFTIFINGDDTQAMRAILDRALERMDFELMKATIPLIASRGDVQFHYTFLTTYMPILVKSDGFEVGAYKRWVGKMLEKLDSGAITEIQNLVKL
;
A
#
# COMPACT_ATOMS: atom_id res chain seq x y z
N MET A 1 37.69 18.76 -30.98
CA MET A 1 37.70 17.47 -30.24
C MET A 1 39.14 17.00 -30.07
N THR A 2 39.44 16.20 -29.05
CA THR A 2 40.78 15.66 -28.80
C THR A 2 40.99 14.29 -29.41
N ASP A 3 39.92 13.52 -29.56
CA ASP A 3 39.92 12.19 -30.15
C ASP A 3 38.57 11.93 -30.80
N ILE A 4 38.53 11.34 -32.00
CA ILE A 4 37.30 11.08 -32.76
C ILE A 4 37.41 9.68 -33.36
N ASN A 5 36.48 8.80 -32.99
CA ASN A 5 36.34 7.48 -33.59
C ASN A 5 35.05 7.45 -34.42
N VAL A 6 35.14 6.90 -35.63
CA VAL A 6 33.99 6.72 -36.53
C VAL A 6 33.79 5.22 -36.70
N PHE A 7 32.57 4.77 -36.42
CA PHE A 7 32.14 3.39 -36.61
C PHE A 7 31.20 3.35 -37.81
N ASP A 8 31.60 2.63 -38.84
CA ASP A 8 30.77 2.34 -40.01
C ASP A 8 29.88 1.14 -39.65
N LEU A 9 28.57 1.36 -39.63
CA LEU A 9 27.58 0.35 -39.26
C LEU A 9 26.89 -0.26 -40.48
N ARG A 10 27.23 0.20 -41.69
CA ARG A 10 26.63 -0.29 -42.93
C ARG A 10 27.13 -1.72 -43.20
N GLY A 11 26.18 -2.66 -43.25
CA GLY A 11 26.30 -4.04 -43.73
C GLY A 11 27.68 -4.69 -43.72
N ASP A 12 28.01 -5.43 -42.67
CA ASP A 12 29.18 -6.32 -42.66
C ASP A 12 28.75 -7.77 -42.98
N ASN A 13 29.21 -8.32 -44.11
CA ASN A 13 28.97 -9.70 -44.56
C ASN A 13 29.75 -10.75 -43.73
N SER A 14 30.29 -10.37 -42.57
CA SER A 14 31.24 -11.16 -41.78
C SER A 14 30.59 -12.06 -40.70
N GLY A 15 29.26 -12.03 -40.56
CA GLY A 15 28.53 -12.88 -39.60
C GLY A 15 28.73 -12.50 -38.12
N LEU A 16 29.50 -11.45 -37.82
CA LEU A 16 29.66 -10.84 -36.50
C LEU A 16 28.67 -9.67 -36.36
N VAL A 17 27.37 -9.95 -36.48
CA VAL A 17 26.34 -8.91 -36.49
C VAL A 17 26.17 -8.36 -35.06
N ASN A 18 26.39 -7.05 -34.89
CA ASN A 18 25.86 -6.32 -33.74
C ASN A 18 24.34 -6.18 -33.94
N GLU A 19 23.59 -7.17 -33.46
CA GLU A 19 22.13 -7.21 -33.55
C GLU A 19 21.52 -5.89 -33.05
N GLY A 20 20.77 -5.20 -33.92
CA GLY A 20 20.10 -3.93 -33.63
C GLY A 20 20.92 -2.65 -33.85
N ALA A 21 22.22 -2.73 -34.13
CA ALA A 21 23.02 -1.52 -34.39
C ALA A 21 22.80 -0.92 -35.78
N GLN A 22 22.54 -1.77 -36.77
CA GLN A 22 22.32 -1.38 -38.16
C GLN A 22 20.95 -0.71 -38.36
N ASP A 23 19.98 -1.00 -37.49
CA ASP A 23 18.65 -0.39 -37.56
C ASP A 23 18.62 1.05 -37.00
N VAL A 24 19.68 1.47 -36.31
CA VAL A 24 19.74 2.75 -35.58
C VAL A 24 20.45 3.83 -36.38
N ALA A 25 21.54 3.50 -37.07
CA ALA A 25 22.41 4.49 -37.72
C ALA A 25 23.29 3.86 -38.80
N ASP A 26 23.60 4.60 -39.86
CA ASP A 26 24.63 4.22 -40.84
C ASP A 26 26.04 4.49 -40.30
N PHE A 27 26.21 5.59 -39.55
CA PHE A 27 27.48 5.95 -38.93
C PHE A 27 27.30 6.40 -37.50
N MET A 28 28.15 5.87 -36.62
CA MET A 28 28.25 6.29 -35.23
C MET A 28 29.60 6.98 -34.99
N ILE A 29 29.58 8.24 -34.60
CA ILE A 29 30.77 9.04 -34.34
C ILE A 29 30.90 9.27 -32.84
N ILE A 30 32.05 8.95 -32.27
CA ILE A 30 32.34 9.17 -30.84
C ILE A 30 33.53 10.12 -30.70
N GLY A 31 33.25 11.33 -30.22
CA GLY A 31 34.22 12.39 -29.99
C GLY A 31 34.49 12.62 -28.50
N THR A 32 35.77 12.71 -28.13
CA THR A 32 36.18 13.17 -26.80
C THR A 32 36.45 14.67 -26.82
N GLY A 33 35.93 15.38 -25.81
CA GLY A 33 36.28 16.76 -25.54
C GLY A 33 36.90 16.96 -24.16
N LYS A 34 37.60 18.10 -24.04
CA LYS A 34 38.38 18.50 -22.86
C LYS A 34 37.54 18.80 -21.61
N SER A 35 36.30 19.26 -21.77
CA SER A 35 35.42 19.68 -20.67
C SER A 35 33.96 19.76 -21.12
N SER A 36 33.01 19.75 -20.18
CA SER A 36 31.57 19.88 -20.48
C SER A 36 31.22 21.16 -21.25
N ARG A 37 31.89 22.28 -20.94
CA ARG A 37 31.73 23.54 -21.70
C ARG A 37 32.24 23.44 -23.13
N HIS A 38 33.31 22.68 -23.35
CA HIS A 38 33.83 22.42 -24.69
C HIS A 38 32.87 21.53 -25.48
N LEU A 39 32.26 20.51 -24.85
CA LEU A 39 31.23 19.67 -25.50
C LEU A 39 30.01 20.52 -25.88
N GLN A 40 29.53 21.38 -24.97
CA GLN A 40 28.42 22.29 -25.26
C GLN A 40 28.71 23.21 -26.45
N LYS A 41 29.91 23.81 -26.51
CA LYS A 41 30.29 24.65 -27.64
C LYS A 41 30.31 23.84 -28.94
N ALA A 42 30.96 22.67 -28.93
CA ALA A 42 31.08 21.85 -30.12
C ALA A 42 29.73 21.33 -30.62
N ALA A 43 28.82 20.95 -29.73
CA ALA A 43 27.46 20.56 -30.08
C ALA A 43 26.69 21.73 -30.74
N ASN A 44 26.84 22.94 -30.20
CA ASN A 44 26.21 24.14 -30.80
C ASN A 44 26.79 24.48 -32.18
N GLU A 45 28.12 24.36 -32.35
CA GLU A 45 28.78 24.59 -33.64
C GLU A 45 28.35 23.54 -34.68
N LEU A 46 28.26 22.26 -34.29
CA LEU A 46 27.75 21.21 -35.16
C LEU A 46 26.27 21.44 -35.51
N THR A 47 25.46 21.85 -34.54
CA THR A 47 24.05 22.20 -34.75
C THR A 47 23.92 23.34 -35.76
N TYR A 48 24.77 24.36 -35.62
CA TYR A 48 24.82 25.48 -36.54
C TYR A 48 25.21 25.04 -37.95
N PHE A 49 26.25 24.22 -38.10
CA PHE A 49 26.71 23.70 -39.38
C PHE A 49 25.62 22.88 -40.09
N VAL A 50 25.02 21.90 -39.41
CA VAL A 50 23.95 21.07 -40.00
C VAL A 50 22.75 21.93 -40.41
N LYS A 51 22.41 22.94 -39.62
CA LYS A 51 21.28 23.84 -39.91
C LYS A 51 21.48 24.73 -41.13
N HIS A 52 22.68 25.27 -41.32
CA HIS A 52 22.93 26.28 -42.36
C HIS A 52 23.55 25.70 -43.63
N GLU A 53 24.40 24.68 -43.50
CA GLU A 53 25.10 24.07 -44.65
C GLU A 53 24.35 22.86 -45.20
N LEU A 54 23.71 22.06 -44.33
CA LEU A 54 22.96 20.86 -44.74
C LEU A 54 21.45 21.08 -44.80
N ASN A 55 20.96 22.27 -44.40
CA ASN A 55 19.55 22.63 -44.36
C ASN A 55 18.67 21.64 -43.56
N GLN A 56 19.23 20.98 -42.56
CA GLN A 56 18.53 20.04 -41.68
C GLN A 56 18.50 20.55 -40.24
N VAL A 57 17.49 20.16 -39.47
CA VAL A 57 17.38 20.55 -38.06
C VAL A 57 17.81 19.36 -37.19
N PRO A 58 19.04 19.36 -36.65
CA PRO A 58 19.50 18.26 -35.82
C PRO A 58 18.82 18.29 -34.44
N SER A 59 18.75 17.12 -33.81
CA SER A 59 18.29 16.98 -32.42
C SER A 59 19.48 16.72 -31.50
N ALA A 60 19.50 17.34 -30.32
CA ALA A 60 20.57 17.15 -29.34
C ALA A 60 20.00 16.71 -27.99
N GLU A 61 20.45 15.55 -27.51
CA GLU A 61 20.17 15.01 -26.19
C GLU A 61 21.33 15.24 -25.23
N GLY A 62 21.04 15.43 -23.94
CA GLY A 62 22.05 15.70 -22.92
C GLY A 62 22.61 17.12 -22.92
N LEU A 63 22.17 17.98 -23.85
CA LEU A 63 22.56 19.39 -23.92
C LEU A 63 21.62 20.27 -23.07
N VAL A 64 22.12 20.72 -21.92
CA VAL A 64 21.43 21.67 -21.05
C VAL A 64 21.89 23.10 -21.35
N SER A 65 20.93 23.97 -21.63
CA SER A 65 21.19 25.39 -21.90
C SER A 65 21.71 26.13 -20.66
N THR A 66 22.46 27.21 -20.87
CA THR A 66 22.97 28.08 -19.79
C THR A 66 21.84 28.63 -18.91
N GLY A 67 20.68 28.96 -19.49
CA GLY A 67 19.49 29.42 -18.77
C GLY A 67 18.87 28.35 -17.87
N GLN A 68 18.77 27.10 -18.36
CA GLN A 68 18.30 25.97 -17.56
C GLN A 68 19.28 25.62 -16.43
N LEU A 69 20.59 25.64 -16.69
CA LEU A 69 21.63 25.47 -15.67
C LEU A 69 21.55 26.55 -14.59
N ALA A 70 21.38 27.83 -14.99
CA ALA A 70 21.22 28.92 -14.03
C ALA A 70 19.95 28.76 -13.18
N LYS A 71 18.84 28.27 -13.76
CA LYS A 71 17.61 27.98 -13.03
C LYS A 71 17.78 26.82 -12.06
N PHE A 72 18.49 25.76 -12.48
CA PHE A 72 18.85 24.63 -11.63
C PHE A 72 19.74 25.05 -10.46
N GLN A 73 20.80 25.80 -10.73
CA GLN A 73 21.68 26.38 -9.71
C GLN A 73 20.93 27.30 -8.75
N ARG A 74 20.01 28.17 -9.22
CA ARG A 74 19.16 28.99 -8.34
C ARG A 74 18.26 28.15 -7.44
N ARG A 75 17.70 27.04 -7.95
CA ARG A 75 16.89 26.09 -7.16
C ARG A 75 17.75 25.36 -6.12
N LEU A 76 18.93 24.90 -6.51
CA LEU A 76 19.91 24.29 -5.61
C LEU A 76 20.35 25.27 -4.53
N LEU A 77 20.66 26.52 -4.86
CA LEU A 77 21.03 27.55 -3.88
C LEU A 77 19.88 27.87 -2.92
N LYS A 78 18.63 27.91 -3.41
CA LYS A 78 17.44 28.09 -2.55
C LYS A 78 17.24 26.91 -1.60
N LYS A 79 17.46 25.67 -2.06
CA LYS A 79 17.44 24.46 -1.21
C LYS A 79 18.64 24.42 -0.24
N GLY A 80 19.82 24.83 -0.72
CA GLY A 80 21.11 24.83 -0.02
C GLY A 80 21.25 25.88 1.08
N LYS A 81 20.39 26.92 1.11
CA LYS A 81 20.32 27.85 2.25
C LYS A 81 19.79 27.20 3.55
N LYS A 82 19.12 26.05 3.46
CA LYS A 82 18.60 25.27 4.61
C LYS A 82 19.18 23.86 4.71
N ALA A 83 19.99 23.43 3.74
CA ALA A 83 20.55 22.08 3.69
C ALA A 83 22.02 22.08 4.14
N PRO A 84 22.48 21.03 4.84
CA PRO A 84 23.86 20.86 5.25
C PRO A 84 24.82 20.78 4.05
N ASN A 85 26.10 21.14 4.25
CA ASN A 85 27.11 21.29 3.19
C ASN A 85 27.30 20.04 2.30
N TYR A 86 26.96 18.84 2.77
CA TYR A 86 27.05 17.62 1.96
C TYR A 86 25.97 17.51 0.88
N ALA A 87 24.84 18.22 1.01
CA ALA A 87 23.81 18.29 -0.03
C ALA A 87 24.21 19.19 -1.21
N LYS A 88 25.43 19.74 -1.19
CA LYS A 88 26.02 20.53 -2.27
C LYS A 88 26.83 19.69 -3.27
N PHE A 89 27.07 18.40 -2.97
CA PHE A 89 27.68 17.49 -3.92
C PHE A 89 26.60 17.01 -4.90
N ASP A 90 26.76 17.33 -6.18
CA ASP A 90 25.83 16.96 -7.25
C ASP A 90 25.76 15.43 -7.32
N TYR A 91 24.61 14.86 -6.96
CA TYR A 91 24.34 13.44 -7.14
C TYR A 91 24.04 13.21 -8.63
N GLY A 92 25.06 12.81 -9.40
CA GLY A 92 24.95 12.44 -10.81
C GLY A 92 26.13 12.91 -11.66
N SER A 93 26.23 12.41 -12.90
CA SER A 93 27.22 12.90 -13.85
C SER A 93 27.00 14.41 -14.13
N PRO A 94 28.05 15.23 -14.18
CA PRO A 94 27.90 16.66 -14.39
C PRO A 94 27.15 16.96 -15.69
N ALA A 95 26.33 18.01 -15.69
CA ALA A 95 25.59 18.40 -16.90
C ALA A 95 26.53 18.61 -18.10
N ASN A 96 26.09 18.22 -19.31
CA ASN A 96 26.83 18.32 -20.57
C ASN A 96 28.15 17.51 -20.59
N THR A 97 28.27 16.44 -19.80
CA THR A 97 29.42 15.49 -19.87
C THR A 97 29.25 14.41 -20.93
N TRP A 98 28.02 14.20 -21.36
CA TRP A 98 27.63 13.41 -22.52
C TRP A 98 26.56 14.18 -23.29
N VAL A 99 26.80 14.39 -24.58
CA VAL A 99 25.85 15.00 -25.49
C VAL A 99 25.74 14.09 -26.71
N MET A 100 24.54 13.65 -27.03
CA MET A 100 24.27 12.89 -28.26
C MET A 100 23.58 13.82 -29.25
N MET A 101 24.06 13.83 -30.49
CA MET A 101 23.46 14.58 -31.57
C MET A 101 23.02 13.64 -32.68
N ASP A 102 21.77 13.79 -33.08
CA ASP A 102 21.19 13.19 -34.28
C ASP A 102 21.21 14.25 -35.38
N CYS A 103 22.02 14.01 -36.41
CA CYS A 103 22.22 14.95 -37.51
C CYS A 103 21.04 14.97 -38.51
N LYS A 104 20.10 14.02 -38.43
CA LYS A 104 18.96 13.87 -39.35
C LYS A 104 19.35 13.86 -40.84
N THR A 105 20.61 13.54 -41.12
CA THR A 105 21.22 13.48 -42.44
C THR A 105 22.06 12.21 -42.48
N ASP A 106 21.84 11.37 -43.49
CA ASP A 106 22.57 10.12 -43.74
C ASP A 106 22.66 9.19 -42.50
N ASP A 107 21.64 9.21 -41.64
CA ASP A 107 21.54 8.43 -40.40
C ASP A 107 22.82 8.47 -39.54
N ILE A 108 23.42 9.66 -39.43
CA ILE A 108 24.64 9.92 -38.65
C ILE A 108 24.30 10.36 -37.23
N TYR A 109 24.86 9.64 -36.26
CA TYR A 109 24.82 9.99 -34.85
C TYR A 109 26.19 10.38 -34.32
N VAL A 110 26.25 11.44 -33.50
CA VAL A 110 27.49 11.98 -32.94
C VAL A 110 27.38 12.05 -31.42
N HIS A 111 28.19 11.25 -30.73
CA HIS A 111 28.37 11.30 -29.28
C HIS A 111 29.57 12.15 -28.92
N PHE A 112 29.34 13.23 -28.18
CA PHE A 112 30.35 14.02 -27.53
C PHE A 112 30.46 13.62 -26.05
N LEU A 113 31.64 13.18 -25.63
CA LEU A 113 31.91 12.68 -24.28
C LEU A 113 33.13 13.38 -23.67
N THR A 114 33.18 13.49 -22.35
CA THR A 114 34.45 13.76 -21.66
C THR A 114 35.27 12.47 -21.61
N ALA A 115 36.59 12.58 -21.45
CA ALA A 115 37.47 11.40 -21.41
C ALA A 115 37.05 10.41 -20.31
N GLU A 116 36.74 10.93 -19.11
CA GLU A 116 36.22 10.15 -17.98
C GLU A 116 34.91 9.43 -18.35
N ARG A 117 33.95 10.16 -18.95
CA ARG A 117 32.64 9.60 -19.28
C ARG A 117 32.70 8.58 -20.43
N ARG A 118 33.62 8.76 -21.38
CA ARG A 118 33.87 7.81 -22.47
C ARG A 118 34.41 6.48 -21.94
N GLU A 119 35.29 6.54 -20.94
CA GLU A 119 35.82 5.34 -20.29
C GLU A 119 34.75 4.61 -19.45
N ASP A 120 33.92 5.36 -18.71
CA ASP A 120 32.85 4.79 -17.88
C ASP A 120 31.79 4.06 -18.72
N LEU A 121 31.32 4.70 -19.78
CA LEU A 121 30.26 4.18 -20.65
C LEU A 121 30.78 3.16 -21.65
N ASN A 122 32.01 3.34 -22.15
CA ASN A 122 32.67 2.45 -23.11
C ASN A 122 31.78 2.07 -24.32
N LEU A 123 31.13 3.08 -24.93
CA LEU A 123 30.24 2.86 -26.07
C LEU A 123 30.98 2.28 -27.29
N GLU A 124 32.29 2.43 -27.36
CA GLU A 124 33.12 1.83 -28.41
C GLU A 124 33.06 0.31 -28.41
N GLY A 125 33.01 -0.32 -27.23
CA GLY A 125 32.84 -1.76 -27.12
C GLY A 125 31.45 -2.26 -27.53
N LEU A 126 30.46 -1.37 -27.58
CA LEU A 126 29.13 -1.70 -28.08
C LEU A 126 29.08 -1.63 -29.61
N TRP A 127 29.64 -0.57 -30.20
CA TRP A 127 29.51 -0.28 -31.63
C TRP A 127 30.64 -0.85 -32.50
N ALA A 128 31.78 -1.21 -31.93
CA ALA A 128 32.88 -1.80 -32.68
C ALA A 128 32.57 -3.24 -33.12
N THR A 129 33.01 -3.58 -34.33
CA THR A 129 33.07 -4.98 -34.81
C THR A 129 34.11 -5.78 -34.02
N ASP A 130 35.25 -5.15 -33.69
CA ASP A 130 36.31 -5.75 -32.87
C ASP A 130 36.07 -5.49 -31.37
N LYS A 131 35.29 -6.36 -30.74
CA LYS A 131 34.93 -6.28 -29.31
C LYS A 131 36.13 -6.51 -28.38
N GLU A 132 37.17 -7.21 -28.84
CA GLU A 132 38.35 -7.52 -28.02
C GLU A 132 39.19 -6.27 -27.75
N LYS A 133 39.30 -5.37 -28.74
CA LYS A 133 40.03 -4.10 -28.63
C LYS A 133 39.48 -3.17 -27.54
N TYR A 134 38.17 -3.21 -27.29
CA TYR A 134 37.47 -2.30 -26.38
C TYR A 134 36.92 -3.00 -25.12
N LYS A 135 37.50 -4.14 -24.72
CA LYS A 135 37.13 -4.79 -23.45
C LYS A 135 37.36 -3.85 -22.26
N LYS A 136 36.35 -3.75 -21.41
CA LYS A 136 36.39 -2.90 -20.21
C LYS A 136 37.51 -3.38 -19.30
N LYS A 137 38.56 -2.57 -19.13
CA LYS A 137 39.54 -2.81 -18.07
C LYS A 137 38.79 -2.64 -16.75
N GLN A 138 38.63 -3.72 -15.98
CA GLN A 138 38.05 -3.64 -14.65
C GLN A 138 38.95 -2.73 -13.81
N ARG A 139 38.57 -1.46 -13.64
CA ARG A 139 39.15 -0.66 -12.59
C ARG A 139 38.61 -1.23 -11.27
N HIS A 140 39.47 -1.90 -10.51
CA HIS A 140 39.34 -1.85 -9.07
C HIS A 140 39.52 -0.38 -8.67
N GLN A 141 38.44 0.38 -8.69
CA GLN A 141 38.39 1.57 -7.84
C GLN A 141 38.34 1.02 -6.42
N GLU A 142 39.48 1.11 -5.72
CA GLU A 142 39.47 1.34 -4.28
C GLU A 142 38.71 2.65 -4.09
N ASN A 143 37.39 2.56 -4.05
CA ASN A 143 36.58 3.62 -3.49
C ASN A 143 36.93 3.60 -2.01
N ASP A 144 37.86 4.47 -1.61
CA ASP A 144 38.17 4.83 -0.22
C ASP A 144 37.01 5.66 0.37
N ASP A 145 35.80 5.17 0.11
CA ASP A 145 34.54 5.65 0.62
C ASP A 145 34.30 4.86 1.91
N ILE A 146 35.15 5.09 2.91
CA ILE A 146 34.96 4.68 4.31
C ILE A 146 33.57 5.14 4.81
N PHE A 147 32.93 6.06 4.10
CA PHE A 147 31.60 6.59 4.37
C PHE A 147 30.48 6.06 3.46
N ALA A 148 30.72 5.14 2.51
CA ALA A 148 29.61 4.53 1.74
C ALA A 148 28.58 3.82 2.64
N GLY A 149 29.04 3.16 3.70
CA GLY A 149 28.20 2.48 4.70
C GLY A 149 27.79 3.33 5.92
N VAL A 150 28.36 4.53 6.10
CA VAL A 150 28.10 5.40 7.27
C VAL A 150 27.05 6.49 6.96
N ARG A 151 26.54 6.53 5.73
CA ARG A 151 25.62 7.58 5.22
C ARG A 151 24.26 7.68 5.92
N TYR A 152 23.88 6.74 6.79
CA TYR A 152 22.67 6.81 7.62
C TYR A 152 22.90 7.18 9.09
N LEU A 153 24.15 7.34 9.53
CA LEU A 153 24.46 7.58 10.95
C LEU A 153 24.40 9.07 11.38
N HIS A 154 24.20 10.01 10.45
CA HIS A 154 24.25 11.44 10.77
C HIS A 154 22.88 12.11 10.94
N THR A 155 21.78 11.38 10.74
CA THR A 155 20.42 11.80 11.16
C THR A 155 20.00 11.22 12.50
N SER A 156 20.76 10.27 13.05
CA SER A 156 20.54 9.73 14.39
C SER A 156 21.19 10.65 15.43
N ARG A 157 20.38 11.23 16.32
CA ARG A 157 20.91 11.81 17.57
C ARG A 157 21.78 10.74 18.23
N ARG A 158 23.04 11.07 18.53
CA ARG A 158 23.98 10.16 19.21
C ARG A 158 23.31 9.57 20.46
N PRO A 159 23.25 8.24 20.64
CA PRO A 159 22.88 7.65 21.92
C PRO A 159 24.01 7.94 22.92
N THR A 160 23.70 8.60 24.02
CA THR A 160 24.68 9.14 24.98
C THR A 160 25.21 8.10 25.97
N THR A 161 24.86 6.81 25.83
CA THR A 161 25.18 5.84 26.88
C THR A 161 25.54 4.45 26.32
N ILE A 162 26.63 3.88 26.84
CA ILE A 162 27.16 2.53 26.54
C ILE A 162 26.07 1.44 26.63
N LEU A 163 25.07 1.62 27.49
CA LEU A 163 23.92 0.71 27.63
C LEU A 163 23.06 0.60 26.36
N GLN A 164 22.91 1.70 25.59
CA GLN A 164 22.17 1.69 24.33
C GLN A 164 22.94 0.97 23.22
N MET A 165 24.28 1.04 23.27
CA MET A 165 25.17 0.30 22.37
C MET A 165 25.11 -1.22 22.61
N ILE A 166 25.05 -1.65 23.87
CA ILE A 166 24.88 -3.07 24.25
C ILE A 166 23.47 -3.57 23.85
N LYS A 167 22.45 -2.71 23.91
CA LYS A 167 21.09 -3.05 23.46
C LYS A 167 21.02 -3.24 21.94
N GLN A 168 21.73 -2.41 21.17
CA GLN A 168 21.92 -2.59 19.72
C GLN A 168 22.72 -3.86 19.38
N LEU A 169 23.78 -4.15 20.13
CA LEU A 169 24.56 -5.39 19.93
C LEU A 169 23.75 -6.66 20.25
N LYS A 170 22.88 -6.62 21.26
CA LYS A 170 21.94 -7.72 21.54
C LYS A 170 20.88 -7.89 20.44
N GLN A 171 20.48 -6.81 19.76
CA GLN A 171 19.56 -6.88 18.62
C GLN A 171 20.21 -7.48 17.36
N MET A 172 21.54 -7.38 17.20
CA MET A 172 22.26 -8.05 16.11
C MET A 172 22.46 -9.56 16.33
N SER A 173 22.24 -10.07 17.55
CA SER A 173 22.56 -11.45 17.92
C SER A 173 21.38 -12.42 17.80
N THR A 174 20.16 -11.96 17.52
CA THR A 174 18.98 -12.83 17.51
C THR A 174 18.16 -12.67 16.24
N ASN A 175 18.23 -13.72 15.42
CA ASN A 175 17.28 -14.18 14.40
C ASN A 175 17.65 -13.89 12.94
N ALA A 176 17.95 -14.97 12.23
CA ALA A 176 18.08 -15.08 10.79
C ALA A 176 16.70 -14.92 10.10
N ALA A 177 16.21 -13.69 10.05
CA ALA A 177 15.28 -13.24 9.03
C ALA A 177 16.05 -12.26 8.13
N THR A 178 15.84 -12.36 6.82
CA THR A 178 16.50 -11.53 5.79
C THR A 178 16.39 -10.06 6.17
N GLN A 179 17.49 -9.47 6.64
CA GLN A 179 17.54 -8.07 7.08
C GLN A 179 17.21 -7.18 5.89
N PHE A 180 16.27 -6.25 6.04
CA PHE A 180 15.87 -5.35 4.97
C PHE A 180 17.08 -4.61 4.40
N ASP A 181 17.31 -4.80 3.11
CA ASP A 181 18.38 -4.13 2.40
C ASP A 181 17.77 -3.15 1.37
N PRO A 182 17.83 -1.83 1.61
CA PRO A 182 17.26 -0.84 0.69
C PRO A 182 17.93 -0.83 -0.69
N THR A 183 19.07 -1.50 -0.87
CA THR A 183 19.72 -1.69 -2.17
C THR A 183 19.05 -2.77 -3.02
N ILE A 184 18.31 -3.69 -2.41
CA ILE A 184 17.55 -4.73 -3.09
C ILE A 184 16.16 -4.17 -3.42
N LEU A 185 16.00 -3.67 -4.65
CA LEU A 185 14.78 -3.04 -5.15
C LEU A 185 13.71 -4.06 -5.59
N THR A 186 13.42 -5.05 -4.76
CA THR A 186 12.38 -6.05 -5.01
C THR A 186 11.16 -5.80 -4.12
N ARG A 187 9.96 -6.06 -4.63
CA ARG A 187 8.72 -5.92 -3.85
C ARG A 187 8.72 -6.83 -2.62
N GLU A 188 9.28 -8.03 -2.73
CA GLU A 188 9.38 -8.99 -1.62
C GLU A 188 10.18 -8.43 -0.44
N ASN A 189 11.27 -7.70 -0.73
CA ASN A 189 12.10 -7.07 0.30
C ASN A 189 11.34 -5.96 1.04
N TYR A 190 10.61 -5.10 0.31
CA TYR A 190 9.78 -4.06 0.91
C TYR A 190 8.58 -4.64 1.68
N ASN A 191 7.95 -5.69 1.16
CA ASN A 191 6.85 -6.37 1.85
C ASN A 191 7.34 -7.06 3.14
N GLY A 192 8.54 -7.63 3.12
CA GLY A 192 9.18 -8.21 4.31
C GLY A 192 9.41 -7.15 5.40
N GLU A 193 9.96 -5.99 5.01
CA GLU A 193 10.14 -4.86 5.92
C GLU A 193 8.81 -4.33 6.46
N PHE A 194 7.78 -4.22 5.62
CA PHE A 194 6.44 -3.82 6.07
C PHE A 194 5.90 -4.75 7.16
N GLU A 195 6.04 -6.07 7.00
CA GLU A 195 5.59 -7.05 7.99
C GLU A 195 6.44 -7.00 9.29
N GLU A 196 7.73 -6.75 9.19
CA GLU A 196 8.59 -6.54 10.36
C GLU A 196 8.22 -5.26 11.11
N MET A 197 8.10 -4.13 10.39
CA MET A 197 7.64 -2.85 10.92
C MET A 197 6.26 -2.99 11.58
N LYS A 198 5.34 -3.74 10.98
CA LYS A 198 4.02 -4.04 11.55
C LYS A 198 4.12 -4.74 12.90
N LYS A 199 4.95 -5.79 13.02
CA LYS A 199 5.18 -6.49 14.30
C LYS A 199 5.78 -5.54 15.35
N LEU A 200 6.73 -4.70 14.95
CA LEU A 200 7.36 -3.72 15.83
C LEU A 200 6.36 -2.65 16.29
N HIS A 201 5.50 -2.17 15.39
CA HIS A 201 4.43 -1.23 15.71
C HIS A 201 3.42 -1.80 16.71
N LEU A 202 2.94 -3.03 16.48
CA LEU A 202 1.98 -3.68 17.38
C LEU A 202 2.57 -3.95 18.78
N SER A 203 3.88 -4.16 18.89
CA SER A 203 4.55 -4.33 20.18
C SER A 203 4.93 -3.00 20.86
N ASN A 204 5.30 -1.97 20.11
CA ASN A 204 5.66 -0.66 20.65
C ASN A 204 5.32 0.50 19.68
N PRO A 205 4.08 1.02 19.75
CA PRO A 205 3.59 2.06 18.84
C PRO A 205 4.33 3.39 18.98
N GLU A 206 4.80 3.74 20.18
CA GLU A 206 5.50 5.02 20.42
C GLU A 206 6.82 5.09 19.66
N ASN A 207 7.53 3.97 19.56
CA ASN A 207 8.81 3.87 18.86
C ASN A 207 8.65 3.66 17.35
N TYR A 208 7.56 3.04 16.92
CA TYR A 208 7.26 2.76 15.51
C TYR A 208 5.91 3.35 15.12
N PRO A 209 5.76 4.69 15.03
CA PRO A 209 4.47 5.29 14.74
C PRO A 209 3.99 4.98 13.32
N LEU A 210 2.67 5.07 13.08
CA LEU A 210 2.03 4.86 11.78
C LEU A 210 2.61 5.76 10.67
N LYS A 211 3.15 6.92 11.05
CA LYS A 211 3.88 7.83 10.15
C LYS A 211 5.10 7.18 9.49
N ASN A 212 5.75 6.22 10.14
CA ASN A 212 6.88 5.51 9.56
C ASN A 212 6.45 4.64 8.36
N PHE A 213 5.24 4.08 8.39
CA PHE A 213 4.69 3.32 7.28
C PHE A 213 4.40 4.23 6.07
N GLU A 214 3.95 5.46 6.30
CA GLU A 214 3.79 6.46 5.24
C GLU A 214 5.15 6.75 4.57
N HIS A 215 6.22 6.86 5.37
CA HIS A 215 7.58 7.03 4.84
C HIS A 215 8.05 5.80 4.07
N HIS A 216 7.77 4.60 4.56
CA HIS A 216 8.09 3.33 3.89
C HIS A 216 7.43 3.25 2.50
N PHE A 217 6.12 3.49 2.41
CA PHE A 217 5.40 3.44 1.13
C PHE A 217 5.82 4.55 0.16
N LYS A 218 6.14 5.75 0.66
CA LYS A 218 6.74 6.82 -0.17
C LYS A 218 8.12 6.43 -0.69
N ALA A 219 8.94 5.76 0.12
CA ALA A 219 10.24 5.26 -0.30
C ALA A 219 10.11 4.17 -1.38
N MET A 220 9.16 3.24 -1.19
CA MET A 220 8.82 2.21 -2.19
C MET A 220 8.44 2.83 -3.54
N GLN A 221 7.56 3.85 -3.54
CA GLN A 221 7.20 4.58 -4.76
C GLN A 221 8.38 5.34 -5.37
N ALA A 222 9.19 6.01 -4.55
CA ALA A 222 10.38 6.75 -5.02
C ALA A 222 11.41 5.84 -5.68
N ASN A 223 11.46 4.57 -5.28
CA ASN A 223 12.32 3.55 -5.86
C ASN A 223 11.69 2.82 -7.07
N GLY A 224 10.59 3.34 -7.62
CA GLY A 224 9.98 2.83 -8.84
C GLY A 224 9.06 1.61 -8.64
N LEU A 225 8.73 1.26 -7.39
CA LEU A 225 7.76 0.20 -7.09
C LEU A 225 6.39 0.85 -6.81
N PRO A 226 5.44 0.82 -7.76
CA PRO A 226 4.12 1.38 -7.52
C PRO A 226 3.38 0.58 -6.45
N LEU A 227 2.61 1.28 -5.62
CA LEU A 227 1.73 0.67 -4.63
C LEU A 227 0.58 -0.04 -5.34
N THR A 228 0.30 -1.25 -4.90
CA THR A 228 -0.87 -2.00 -5.31
C THR A 228 -2.05 -1.72 -4.40
N THR A 229 -3.25 -2.10 -4.84
CA THR A 229 -4.44 -2.03 -4.00
C THR A 229 -4.32 -2.91 -2.75
N ASP A 230 -3.66 -4.07 -2.85
CA ASP A 230 -3.44 -4.97 -1.70
C ASP A 230 -2.49 -4.35 -0.66
N ASP A 231 -1.49 -3.57 -1.08
CA ASP A 231 -0.59 -2.84 -0.16
C ASP A 231 -1.39 -1.78 0.65
N ILE A 232 -2.29 -1.07 -0.05
CA ILE A 232 -3.15 -0.05 0.57
C ILE A 232 -4.15 -0.71 1.52
N ILE A 233 -4.79 -1.81 1.12
CA ILE A 233 -5.71 -2.57 1.98
C ILE A 233 -4.96 -3.07 3.23
N SER A 234 -3.73 -3.55 3.07
CA SER A 234 -2.90 -4.01 4.20
C SER A 234 -2.58 -2.87 5.17
N TYR A 235 -2.32 -1.66 4.65
CA TYR A 235 -2.09 -0.48 5.49
C TYR A 235 -3.37 -0.02 6.19
N ILE A 236 -4.52 -0.07 5.51
CA ILE A 236 -5.83 0.19 6.12
C ILE A 236 -6.12 -0.84 7.23
N GLY A 237 -5.78 -2.12 7.00
CA GLY A 237 -5.91 -3.16 8.02
C GLY A 237 -5.07 -2.90 9.28
N LEU A 238 -3.89 -2.29 9.13
CA LEU A 238 -3.06 -1.87 10.28
C LEU A 238 -3.76 -0.81 11.14
N CYS A 239 -4.57 0.07 10.55
CA CYS A 239 -5.33 1.09 11.29
C CYS A 239 -6.29 0.47 12.32
N VAL A 240 -6.89 -0.69 12.01
CA VAL A 240 -7.75 -1.44 12.95
C VAL A 240 -6.96 -1.94 14.15
N GLN A 241 -5.79 -2.52 13.89
CA GLN A 241 -4.98 -3.19 14.91
C GLN A 241 -4.12 -2.22 15.72
N SER A 242 -3.91 -1.01 15.21
CA SER A 242 -3.00 -0.04 15.80
C SER A 242 -3.50 0.49 17.16
N PRO A 243 -2.66 0.40 18.21
CA PRO A 243 -3.00 0.97 19.51
C PRO A 243 -3.00 2.51 19.52
N GLU A 244 -2.44 3.17 18.50
CA GLU A 244 -2.40 4.64 18.42
C GLU A 244 -3.80 5.25 18.44
N PHE A 245 -4.79 4.57 17.84
CA PHE A 245 -6.17 5.02 17.83
C PHE A 245 -6.92 4.68 19.14
N SER A 246 -6.37 3.77 19.96
CA SER A 246 -6.98 3.32 21.22
C SER A 246 -6.68 4.22 22.42
N THR A 247 -5.86 5.27 22.25
CA THR A 247 -5.46 6.17 23.36
C THR A 247 -6.60 7.06 23.88
N ASP A 248 -7.59 7.38 23.03
CA ASP A 248 -8.75 8.23 23.37
C ASP A 248 -10.05 7.42 23.60
N ARG A 249 -9.98 6.23 24.22
CA ARG A 249 -11.16 5.37 24.51
C ARG A 249 -12.28 6.07 25.28
N ASN A 250 -11.99 7.16 25.98
CA ASN A 250 -12.98 7.95 26.73
C ASN A 250 -14.01 8.67 25.81
N ARG A 251 -13.74 8.81 24.51
CA ARG A 251 -14.69 9.35 23.53
C ARG A 251 -14.77 8.41 22.32
N PRO A 252 -15.66 7.40 22.37
CA PRO A 252 -15.67 6.33 21.38
C PRO A 252 -15.88 6.81 19.93
N LEU A 253 -16.68 7.85 19.72
CA LEU A 253 -16.86 8.49 18.40
C LEU A 253 -15.59 9.18 17.87
N SER A 254 -14.71 9.67 18.76
CA SER A 254 -13.44 10.31 18.37
C SER A 254 -12.50 9.30 17.72
N VAL A 255 -12.41 8.10 18.29
CA VAL A 255 -11.60 6.99 17.75
C VAL A 255 -12.08 6.60 16.36
N LEU A 256 -13.40 6.42 16.20
CA LEU A 256 -14.01 6.09 14.91
C LEU A 256 -13.73 7.15 13.84
N ASN A 257 -13.95 8.43 14.17
CA ASN A 257 -13.69 9.52 13.23
C ASN A 257 -12.22 9.60 12.84
N LYS A 258 -11.30 9.46 13.80
CA LYS A 258 -9.85 9.44 13.52
C LYS A 258 -9.44 8.31 12.58
N ARG A 259 -9.95 7.08 12.80
CA ARG A 259 -9.66 5.94 11.91
C ARG A 259 -10.20 6.19 10.50
N TYR A 260 -11.44 6.68 10.38
CA TYR A 260 -12.00 7.01 9.07
C TYR A 260 -11.23 8.12 8.35
N ASP A 261 -10.92 9.21 9.05
CA ASP A 261 -10.18 10.33 8.47
C ASP A 261 -8.80 9.86 7.99
N PHE A 262 -8.15 8.96 8.73
CA PHE A 262 -6.92 8.31 8.30
C PHE A 262 -7.09 7.54 6.99
N VAL A 263 -8.11 6.68 6.89
CA VAL A 263 -8.37 5.90 5.66
C VAL A 263 -8.71 6.79 4.48
N VAL A 264 -9.55 7.80 4.67
CA VAL A 264 -9.91 8.75 3.60
C VAL A 264 -8.68 9.50 3.13
N ASN A 265 -7.83 9.98 4.04
CA ASN A 265 -6.58 10.63 3.69
C ASN A 265 -5.66 9.68 2.90
N LEU A 266 -5.56 8.41 3.31
CA LEU A 266 -4.76 7.41 2.62
C LEU A 266 -5.25 7.18 1.18
N LEU A 267 -6.55 6.97 1.00
CA LEU A 267 -7.17 6.77 -0.31
C LEU A 267 -7.02 8.02 -1.20
N ASN A 268 -7.10 9.23 -0.63
CA ASN A 268 -6.89 10.47 -1.37
C ASN A 268 -5.43 10.69 -1.79
N VAL A 269 -4.47 10.35 -0.92
CA VAL A 269 -3.04 10.53 -1.20
C VAL A 269 -2.56 9.59 -2.29
N TYR A 270 -3.00 8.32 -2.26
CA TYR A 270 -2.52 7.31 -3.19
C TYR A 270 -3.44 7.06 -4.38
N ALA A 271 -4.70 7.51 -4.30
CA ALA A 271 -5.71 7.46 -5.36
C ALA A 271 -5.71 6.12 -6.15
N PRO A 272 -5.85 4.96 -5.48
CA PRO A 272 -5.81 3.68 -6.16
C PRO A 272 -6.99 3.53 -7.12
N HIS A 273 -6.74 2.89 -8.25
CA HIS A 273 -7.82 2.47 -9.14
C HIS A 273 -8.49 1.21 -8.56
N LEU A 274 -9.63 1.40 -7.90
CA LEU A 274 -10.35 0.31 -7.22
C LEU A 274 -11.26 -0.44 -8.22
N THR A 275 -11.07 -1.75 -8.34
CA THR A 275 -11.99 -2.65 -9.04
C THR A 275 -13.12 -3.10 -8.11
N THR A 276 -14.18 -3.73 -8.65
CA THR A 276 -15.26 -4.30 -7.82
C THR A 276 -14.73 -5.31 -6.79
N LYS A 277 -13.75 -6.14 -7.16
CA LYS A 277 -13.12 -7.11 -6.25
C LYS A 277 -12.33 -6.44 -5.13
N ASP A 278 -11.71 -5.30 -5.41
CA ASP A 278 -10.99 -4.54 -4.39
C ASP A 278 -11.97 -3.89 -3.40
N VAL A 279 -13.11 -3.41 -3.89
CA VAL A 279 -14.18 -2.87 -3.04
C VAL A 279 -14.77 -3.97 -2.16
N GLU A 280 -14.99 -5.17 -2.68
CA GLU A 280 -15.44 -6.34 -1.89
C GLU A 280 -14.45 -6.69 -0.77
N LYS A 281 -13.12 -6.62 -1.02
CA LYS A 281 -12.09 -6.81 0.01
C LYS A 281 -12.05 -5.67 1.03
N LEU A 282 -12.29 -4.44 0.59
CA LEU A 282 -12.19 -3.24 1.42
C LEU A 282 -13.39 -3.07 2.37
N LEU A 283 -14.58 -3.50 1.93
CA LEU A 283 -15.84 -3.35 2.65
C LEU A 283 -15.80 -3.90 4.09
N PRO A 284 -15.40 -5.17 4.35
CA PRO A 284 -15.30 -5.69 5.71
C PRO A 284 -14.39 -4.85 6.59
N VAL A 285 -13.26 -4.37 6.05
CA VAL A 285 -12.30 -3.55 6.78
C VAL A 285 -12.90 -2.19 7.14
N LEU A 286 -13.63 -1.55 6.22
CA LEU A 286 -14.31 -0.28 6.48
C LEU A 286 -15.44 -0.41 7.51
N VAL A 287 -16.16 -1.53 7.49
CA VAL A 287 -17.20 -1.87 8.47
C VAL A 287 -16.58 -2.05 9.86
N VAL A 288 -15.48 -2.80 9.95
CA VAL A 288 -14.73 -2.97 11.21
C VAL A 288 -14.20 -1.62 11.73
N ILE A 289 -13.59 -0.80 10.87
CA ILE A 289 -13.08 0.54 11.22
C ILE A 289 -14.18 1.45 11.76
N GLY A 290 -15.39 1.35 11.19
CA GLY A 290 -16.55 2.10 11.63
C GLY A 290 -17.21 1.60 12.90
N SER A 291 -16.70 0.50 13.46
CA SER A 291 -17.24 -0.14 14.65
C SER A 291 -16.23 -0.11 15.81
N GLN A 292 -16.69 -0.51 16.99
CA GLN A 292 -15.87 -0.68 18.19
C GLN A 292 -15.71 -2.15 18.54
N ILE A 293 -15.59 -3.00 17.51
CA ILE A 293 -15.42 -4.45 17.68
C ILE A 293 -14.15 -4.81 18.46
N ASP A 294 -13.19 -3.89 18.53
CA ASP A 294 -11.97 -3.98 19.32
C ASP A 294 -12.15 -3.71 20.83
N ASP A 295 -13.33 -3.29 21.28
CA ASP A 295 -13.64 -3.16 22.70
C ASP A 295 -13.91 -4.54 23.33
N ASP A 296 -13.31 -4.82 24.48
CA ASP A 296 -13.50 -6.09 25.19
C ASP A 296 -14.96 -6.36 25.56
N ARG A 297 -15.76 -5.29 25.73
CA ARG A 297 -17.19 -5.37 26.05
C ARG A 297 -18.06 -5.68 24.83
N PHE A 298 -17.52 -5.58 23.63
CA PHE A 298 -18.24 -5.85 22.39
C PHE A 298 -18.52 -7.35 22.26
N VAL A 299 -19.78 -7.72 22.02
CA VAL A 299 -20.22 -9.12 21.98
C VAL A 299 -20.06 -9.67 20.56
N THR A 300 -19.31 -10.76 20.42
CA THR A 300 -19.10 -11.47 19.15
C THR A 300 -19.55 -12.93 19.27
N LEU A 301 -19.77 -13.60 18.13
CA LEU A 301 -20.12 -15.03 18.10
C LEU A 301 -19.05 -15.90 18.76
N ASP A 302 -17.77 -15.57 18.57
CA ASP A 302 -16.64 -16.29 19.18
C ASP A 302 -16.71 -16.24 20.70
N LYS A 303 -16.99 -15.05 21.28
CA LYS A 303 -17.16 -14.90 22.73
C LYS A 303 -18.37 -15.67 23.25
N LEU A 304 -19.48 -15.69 22.50
CA LEU A 304 -20.70 -16.42 22.88
C LEU A 304 -20.58 -17.94 22.78
N SER A 305 -19.60 -18.43 22.02
CA SER A 305 -19.30 -19.85 21.90
C SER A 305 -18.68 -20.41 23.19
N ASP A 306 -18.03 -19.57 23.99
CA ASP A 306 -17.54 -19.92 25.32
C ASP A 306 -18.72 -19.99 26.33
N PRO A 307 -19.01 -21.17 26.91
CA PRO A 307 -20.09 -21.30 27.89
C PRO A 307 -19.87 -20.50 29.17
N ALA A 308 -18.62 -20.14 29.51
CA ALA A 308 -18.29 -19.35 30.68
C ALA A 308 -18.44 -17.83 30.45
N TYR A 309 -18.54 -17.39 29.20
CA TYR A 309 -18.65 -15.97 28.87
C TYR A 309 -19.98 -15.39 29.37
N LYS A 310 -19.88 -14.27 30.08
CA LYS A 310 -21.03 -13.48 30.52
C LYS A 310 -21.07 -12.17 29.75
N VAL A 311 -22.25 -11.83 29.26
CA VAL A 311 -22.45 -10.58 28.52
C VAL A 311 -22.19 -9.39 29.45
N PRO A 312 -21.28 -8.47 29.08
CA PRO A 312 -20.99 -7.28 29.86
C PRO A 312 -22.23 -6.40 30.00
N THR A 313 -22.50 -5.97 31.23
CA THR A 313 -23.58 -5.05 31.58
C THR A 313 -23.04 -3.87 32.37
N THR A 314 -23.70 -2.72 32.27
CA THR A 314 -23.43 -1.55 33.08
C THR A 314 -23.79 -1.82 34.54
N GLU A 315 -23.38 -0.95 35.47
CA GLU A 315 -23.74 -1.06 36.89
C GLU A 315 -25.26 -1.15 37.12
N ASP A 316 -26.05 -0.49 36.27
CA ASP A 316 -27.52 -0.54 36.27
C ASP A 316 -28.12 -1.82 35.63
N GLY A 317 -27.30 -2.82 35.28
CA GLY A 317 -27.73 -4.06 34.64
C GLY A 317 -28.13 -3.93 33.16
N ARG A 318 -28.01 -2.73 32.56
CA ARG A 318 -28.27 -2.51 31.13
C ARG A 318 -27.11 -2.99 30.28
N PHE A 319 -27.39 -3.28 29.03
CA PHE A 319 -26.38 -3.63 28.05
C PHE A 319 -25.57 -2.40 27.61
N PHE A 320 -24.24 -2.54 27.47
CA PHE A 320 -23.42 -1.48 26.87
C PHE A 320 -23.85 -1.25 25.42
N GLN A 321 -24.19 -0.01 25.06
CA GLN A 321 -24.55 0.39 23.70
C GLN A 321 -23.35 1.06 23.03
N PHE A 322 -23.02 0.57 21.83
CA PHE A 322 -21.97 1.14 21.02
C PHE A 322 -22.56 2.12 20.01
N PRO A 323 -22.00 3.33 19.86
CA PRO A 323 -22.54 4.30 18.92
C PRO A 323 -22.39 3.81 17.48
N ILE A 324 -23.47 3.91 16.72
CA ILE A 324 -23.51 3.61 15.29
C ILE A 324 -23.42 4.94 14.53
N THR A 325 -22.66 4.95 13.44
CA THR A 325 -22.51 6.13 12.58
C THR A 325 -23.35 5.98 11.32
N ASP A 326 -23.84 7.08 10.76
CA ASP A 326 -24.56 7.09 9.47
C ASP A 326 -23.76 6.44 8.33
N ARG A 327 -22.42 6.47 8.45
CA ARG A 327 -21.50 5.83 7.50
C ARG A 327 -21.67 4.31 7.46
N LEU A 328 -21.96 3.65 8.59
CA LEU A 328 -22.24 2.21 8.62
C LEU A 328 -23.52 1.87 7.85
N HIS A 329 -24.55 2.70 7.95
CA HIS A 329 -25.77 2.53 7.14
C HIS A 329 -25.48 2.68 5.64
N ASN A 330 -24.67 3.67 5.27
CA ASN A 330 -24.25 3.84 3.88
C ASN A 330 -23.45 2.65 3.35
N LEU A 331 -22.57 2.07 4.17
CA LEU A 331 -21.82 0.85 3.83
C LEU A 331 -22.77 -0.34 3.62
N THR A 332 -23.77 -0.52 4.47
CA THR A 332 -24.81 -1.55 4.27
C THR A 332 -25.52 -1.41 2.93
N ASN A 333 -25.90 -0.18 2.55
CA ASN A 333 -26.52 0.08 1.26
C ASN A 333 -25.58 -0.23 0.08
N LEU A 334 -24.30 0.12 0.22
CA LEU A 334 -23.29 -0.14 -0.81
C LEU A 334 -23.03 -1.65 -0.98
N THR A 335 -22.96 -2.41 0.12
CA THR A 335 -22.90 -3.88 0.10
C THR A 335 -24.06 -4.46 -0.71
N ASN A 336 -25.28 -3.99 -0.46
CA ASN A 336 -26.45 -4.44 -1.21
C ASN A 336 -26.35 -4.12 -2.71
N ILE A 337 -25.90 -2.93 -3.08
CA ILE A 337 -25.78 -2.53 -4.50
C ILE A 337 -24.79 -3.42 -5.26
N ILE A 338 -23.67 -3.78 -4.62
CA ILE A 338 -22.62 -4.60 -5.23
C ILE A 338 -23.11 -6.03 -5.44
N HIS A 339 -23.66 -6.64 -4.40
CA HIS A 339 -24.05 -8.05 -4.43
C HIS A 339 -25.41 -8.29 -5.12
N TYR A 340 -26.29 -7.29 -5.22
CA TYR A 340 -27.51 -7.41 -6.03
C TYR A 340 -27.22 -7.39 -7.54
N LYS A 341 -26.13 -6.72 -7.96
CA LYS A 341 -25.72 -6.64 -9.37
C LYS A 341 -24.76 -7.76 -9.78
N GLY A 342 -23.94 -8.27 -8.86
CA GLY A 342 -23.04 -9.39 -9.10
C GLY A 342 -23.65 -10.71 -8.68
N ARG A 343 -23.88 -11.65 -9.61
CA ARG A 343 -24.24 -13.05 -9.31
C ARG A 343 -23.07 -13.85 -8.68
N ASN A 344 -22.22 -13.21 -7.88
CA ASN A 344 -21.00 -13.79 -7.34
C ASN A 344 -21.10 -14.00 -5.82
N SER A 345 -20.69 -15.21 -5.41
CA SER A 345 -20.57 -15.78 -4.06
C SER A 345 -21.54 -15.25 -3.00
N THR A 346 -22.63 -15.98 -2.79
CA THR A 346 -23.55 -15.78 -1.65
C THR A 346 -22.79 -15.75 -0.31
N ASP A 347 -21.76 -16.58 -0.15
CA ASP A 347 -21.05 -16.76 1.12
C ASP A 347 -20.33 -15.50 1.64
N SER A 348 -19.61 -14.76 0.79
CA SER A 348 -18.93 -13.53 1.22
C SER A 348 -19.89 -12.42 1.61
N HIS A 349 -21.03 -12.33 0.91
CA HIS A 349 -22.11 -11.40 1.24
C HIS A 349 -22.76 -11.74 2.58
N SER A 350 -23.06 -13.02 2.81
CA SER A 350 -23.62 -13.51 4.08
C SER A 350 -22.69 -13.22 5.26
N GLN A 351 -21.38 -13.43 5.10
CA GLN A 351 -20.38 -13.12 6.12
C GLN A 351 -20.34 -11.62 6.45
N LEU A 352 -20.40 -10.75 5.43
CA LEU A 352 -20.42 -9.31 5.64
C LEU A 352 -21.72 -8.82 6.29
N GLU A 353 -22.87 -9.38 5.90
CA GLU A 353 -24.14 -9.09 6.57
C GLU A 353 -24.17 -9.60 8.02
N LEU A 354 -23.55 -10.74 8.31
CA LEU A 354 -23.40 -11.24 9.69
C LEU A 354 -22.52 -10.30 10.53
N LEU A 355 -21.44 -9.78 9.94
CA LEU A 355 -20.58 -8.77 10.58
C LEU A 355 -21.37 -7.48 10.87
N LEU A 356 -22.13 -6.98 9.90
CA LEU A 356 -22.99 -5.81 10.07
C LEU A 356 -24.08 -6.06 11.12
N PHE A 357 -24.72 -7.23 11.12
CA PHE A 357 -25.70 -7.62 12.13
C PHE A 357 -25.08 -7.61 13.54
N THR A 358 -23.87 -8.17 13.67
CA THR A 358 -23.11 -8.16 14.92
C THR A 358 -22.82 -6.74 15.40
N ILE A 359 -22.58 -5.79 14.49
CA ILE A 359 -22.39 -4.38 14.85
C ILE A 359 -23.69 -3.73 15.28
N PHE A 360 -24.76 -3.88 14.50
CA PHE A 360 -26.05 -3.25 14.78
C PHE A 360 -26.69 -3.75 16.10
N ILE A 361 -26.54 -5.03 16.43
CA ILE A 361 -27.05 -5.57 17.70
C ILE A 361 -26.28 -5.06 18.92
N ASN A 362 -24.98 -4.77 18.77
CA ASN A 362 -24.20 -4.15 19.84
C ASN A 362 -24.54 -2.67 20.02
N GLY A 363 -25.03 -2.00 18.97
CA GLY A 363 -25.53 -0.63 19.02
C GLY A 363 -27.05 -0.48 19.22
N ASP A 364 -27.79 -1.58 19.37
CA ASP A 364 -29.24 -1.61 19.61
C ASP A 364 -30.08 -1.03 18.45
N ASP A 365 -29.62 -1.19 17.21
CA ASP A 365 -30.32 -0.71 16.01
C ASP A 365 -31.24 -1.79 15.43
N THR A 366 -32.45 -1.83 15.97
CA THR A 366 -33.49 -2.81 15.59
C THR A 366 -33.94 -2.69 14.15
N GLN A 367 -33.92 -1.50 13.57
CA GLN A 367 -34.34 -1.28 12.18
C GLN A 367 -33.32 -1.86 11.21
N ALA A 368 -32.03 -1.60 11.42
CA ALA A 368 -30.97 -2.16 10.59
C ALA A 368 -30.87 -3.68 10.73
N MET A 369 -31.02 -4.21 11.96
CA MET A 369 -31.08 -5.66 12.21
C MET A 369 -32.23 -6.32 11.45
N ARG A 370 -33.44 -5.75 11.53
CA ARG A 370 -34.62 -6.27 10.81
C ARG A 370 -34.40 -6.26 9.30
N ALA A 371 -33.88 -5.16 8.76
CA ALA A 371 -33.61 -5.05 7.33
C ALA A 371 -32.61 -6.10 6.82
N ILE A 372 -31.64 -6.51 7.64
CA ILE A 372 -30.72 -7.62 7.29
C ILE A 372 -31.47 -8.95 7.26
N LEU A 373 -32.27 -9.25 8.29
CA LEU A 373 -33.03 -10.51 8.36
C LEU A 373 -34.08 -10.63 7.25
N ASP A 374 -34.78 -9.53 6.92
CA ASP A 374 -35.75 -9.51 5.82
C ASP A 374 -35.08 -9.79 4.48
N ARG A 375 -33.91 -9.19 4.22
CA ARG A 375 -33.14 -9.48 3.01
C ARG A 375 -32.58 -10.91 2.99
N ALA A 376 -32.12 -11.43 4.12
CA ALA A 376 -31.68 -12.81 4.23
C ALA A 376 -32.82 -13.78 3.88
N LEU A 377 -34.03 -13.49 4.39
CA LEU A 377 -35.24 -14.25 4.11
C LEU A 377 -35.64 -14.17 2.63
N GLU A 378 -35.61 -12.99 2.01
CA GLU A 378 -35.87 -12.80 0.57
C GLU A 378 -34.93 -13.64 -0.31
N ARG A 379 -33.67 -13.82 0.14
CA ARG A 379 -32.66 -14.64 -0.55
C ARG A 379 -32.68 -16.12 -0.14
N MET A 380 -33.55 -16.50 0.79
CA MET A 380 -33.59 -17.84 1.42
C MET A 380 -32.25 -18.26 2.04
N ASP A 381 -31.50 -17.29 2.57
CA ASP A 381 -30.23 -17.52 3.26
C ASP A 381 -30.46 -17.87 4.73
N PHE A 382 -30.88 -19.11 4.97
CA PHE A 382 -31.19 -19.59 6.31
C PHE A 382 -29.94 -19.76 7.19
N GLU A 383 -28.76 -19.96 6.62
CA GLU A 383 -27.52 -20.12 7.39
C GLU A 383 -27.12 -18.81 8.09
N LEU A 384 -27.23 -17.68 7.40
CA LEU A 384 -27.07 -16.36 8.01
C LEU A 384 -28.05 -16.18 9.19
N MET A 385 -29.33 -16.47 8.97
CA MET A 385 -30.37 -16.33 10.00
C MET A 385 -30.08 -17.23 11.22
N LYS A 386 -29.69 -18.48 11.00
CA LYS A 386 -29.26 -19.43 12.05
C LYS A 386 -28.08 -18.87 12.86
N ALA A 387 -27.09 -18.29 12.18
CA ALA A 387 -25.91 -17.70 12.81
C ALA A 387 -26.24 -16.48 13.69
N THR A 388 -27.32 -15.75 13.43
CA THR A 388 -27.73 -14.60 14.26
C THR A 388 -28.38 -14.99 15.60
N ILE A 389 -28.90 -16.21 15.75
CA ILE A 389 -29.68 -16.64 16.93
C ILE A 389 -28.93 -16.40 18.26
N PRO A 390 -27.65 -16.79 18.42
CA PRO A 390 -26.91 -16.56 19.67
C PRO A 390 -26.77 -15.08 20.03
N LEU A 391 -26.54 -14.22 19.03
CA LEU A 391 -26.44 -12.77 19.19
C LEU A 391 -27.78 -12.21 19.66
N ILE A 392 -28.86 -12.56 18.96
CA ILE A 392 -30.23 -12.11 19.30
C ILE A 392 -30.58 -12.51 20.72
N ALA A 393 -30.38 -13.77 21.10
CA ALA A 393 -30.71 -14.25 22.44
C ALA A 393 -29.93 -13.50 23.54
N SER A 394 -28.67 -13.18 23.26
CA SER A 394 -27.78 -12.53 24.21
C SER A 394 -28.08 -11.04 24.38
N ARG A 395 -28.37 -10.34 23.28
CA ARG A 395 -28.35 -8.87 23.23
C ARG A 395 -29.64 -8.21 22.77
N GLY A 396 -30.54 -8.95 22.12
CA GLY A 396 -31.82 -8.41 21.68
C GLY A 396 -32.67 -7.93 22.86
N ASP A 397 -33.48 -6.90 22.59
CA ASP A 397 -34.51 -6.43 23.49
C ASP A 397 -35.75 -7.34 23.45
N VAL A 398 -36.68 -7.10 24.38
CA VAL A 398 -37.91 -7.91 24.53
C VAL A 398 -38.76 -7.86 23.25
N GLN A 399 -38.86 -6.69 22.63
CA GLN A 399 -39.65 -6.48 21.42
C GLN A 399 -39.08 -7.23 20.22
N PHE A 400 -37.75 -7.22 20.07
CA PHE A 400 -37.06 -7.92 19.00
C PHE A 400 -37.07 -9.43 19.24
N HIS A 401 -36.99 -9.91 20.48
CA HIS A 401 -37.20 -11.34 20.81
C HIS A 401 -38.57 -11.81 20.39
N TYR A 402 -39.62 -11.07 20.77
CA TYR A 402 -40.99 -11.40 20.37
C TYR A 402 -41.13 -11.41 18.84
N THR A 403 -40.65 -10.36 18.16
CA THR A 403 -40.68 -10.27 16.69
C THR A 403 -39.96 -11.47 16.06
N PHE A 404 -38.76 -11.80 16.54
CA PHE A 404 -37.97 -12.87 15.96
C PHE A 404 -38.62 -14.23 16.12
N LEU A 405 -39.12 -14.53 17.31
CA LEU A 405 -39.77 -15.80 17.63
C LEU A 405 -41.11 -15.98 16.92
N THR A 406 -41.84 -14.90 16.61
CA THR A 406 -43.13 -14.97 15.92
C THR A 406 -43.01 -14.91 14.40
N THR A 407 -42.03 -14.17 13.87
CA THR A 407 -41.92 -13.90 12.43
C THR A 407 -40.90 -14.79 11.75
N TYR A 408 -39.66 -14.84 12.26
CA TYR A 408 -38.55 -15.52 11.58
C TYR A 408 -38.40 -16.98 12.02
N MET A 409 -38.57 -17.26 13.32
CA MET A 409 -38.37 -18.61 13.87
C MET A 409 -39.29 -19.67 13.24
N PRO A 410 -40.61 -19.43 13.01
CA PRO A 410 -41.47 -20.43 12.38
C PRO A 410 -41.06 -20.77 10.94
N ILE A 411 -40.40 -19.83 10.26
CA ILE A 411 -39.86 -20.05 8.91
C ILE A 411 -38.59 -20.90 9.00
N LEU A 412 -37.69 -20.59 9.94
CA LEU A 412 -36.48 -21.38 10.17
C LEU A 412 -36.78 -22.84 10.53
N VAL A 413 -37.78 -23.08 11.38
CA VAL A 413 -38.21 -24.44 11.74
C VAL A 413 -38.68 -25.25 10.52
N LYS A 414 -39.22 -24.58 9.49
CA LYS A 414 -39.64 -25.23 8.25
C LYS A 414 -38.51 -25.35 7.22
N SER A 415 -37.36 -24.71 7.44
CA SER A 415 -36.22 -24.78 6.53
C SER A 415 -35.47 -26.11 6.70
N ASP A 416 -34.94 -26.62 5.59
CA ASP A 416 -34.17 -27.86 5.61
C ASP A 416 -32.88 -27.69 6.45
N GLY A 417 -32.59 -28.68 7.30
CA GLY A 417 -31.38 -28.69 8.12
C GLY A 417 -31.41 -27.73 9.33
N PHE A 418 -32.58 -27.28 9.78
CA PHE A 418 -32.70 -26.59 11.07
C PHE A 418 -33.11 -27.54 12.19
N GLU A 419 -32.20 -27.80 13.13
CA GLU A 419 -32.47 -28.59 14.32
C GLU A 419 -32.75 -27.69 15.53
N VAL A 420 -34.02 -27.60 15.93
CA VAL A 420 -34.45 -26.81 17.10
C VAL A 420 -33.67 -27.19 18.36
N GLY A 421 -33.32 -28.47 18.51
CA GLY A 421 -32.53 -28.99 19.63
C GLY A 421 -31.16 -28.32 19.77
N ALA A 422 -30.48 -28.02 18.66
CA ALA A 422 -29.18 -27.36 18.67
C ALA A 422 -29.23 -25.92 19.21
N TYR A 423 -30.38 -25.26 19.04
CA TYR A 423 -30.59 -23.86 19.46
C TYR A 423 -31.43 -23.72 20.73
N LYS A 424 -31.84 -24.83 21.37
CA LYS A 424 -32.76 -24.84 22.52
C LYS A 424 -32.30 -23.91 23.66
N ARG A 425 -31.00 -23.88 23.95
CA ARG A 425 -30.42 -22.98 24.97
C ARG A 425 -30.68 -21.50 24.66
N TRP A 426 -30.50 -21.09 23.41
CA TRP A 426 -30.64 -19.70 22.99
C TRP A 426 -32.10 -19.28 22.88
N VAL A 427 -32.94 -20.16 22.35
CA VAL A 427 -34.40 -19.94 22.29
C VAL A 427 -34.98 -19.84 23.70
N GLY A 428 -34.54 -20.69 24.64
CA GLY A 428 -34.92 -20.62 26.05
C GLY A 428 -34.60 -19.25 26.66
N LYS A 429 -33.37 -18.73 26.43
CA LYS A 429 -32.97 -17.39 26.90
C LYS A 429 -33.84 -16.26 26.35
N MET A 430 -34.34 -16.37 25.11
CA MET A 430 -35.28 -15.38 24.56
C MET A 430 -36.64 -15.48 25.25
N LEU A 431 -37.15 -16.70 25.45
CA LEU A 431 -38.44 -16.94 26.11
C LEU A 431 -38.46 -16.49 27.57
N GLU A 432 -37.37 -16.66 28.31
CA GLU A 432 -37.23 -16.20 29.71
C GLU A 432 -37.42 -14.68 29.88
N LYS A 433 -37.24 -13.91 28.81
CA LYS A 433 -37.41 -12.45 28.80
C LYS A 433 -38.82 -12.00 28.40
N LEU A 434 -39.68 -12.91 27.97
CA LEU A 434 -41.05 -12.61 27.53
C LEU A 434 -42.07 -12.90 28.63
N ASP A 435 -43.22 -12.22 28.57
CA ASP A 435 -44.33 -12.47 29.48
C ASP A 435 -44.97 -13.85 29.25
N SER A 436 -45.54 -14.44 30.30
CA SER A 436 -46.10 -15.81 30.30
C SER A 436 -47.14 -16.07 29.20
N GLY A 437 -47.95 -15.07 28.86
CA GLY A 437 -48.92 -15.18 27.76
C GLY A 437 -48.29 -15.30 26.37
N ALA A 438 -47.21 -14.55 26.12
CA ALA A 438 -46.47 -14.61 24.85
C ALA A 438 -45.72 -15.94 24.70
N ILE A 439 -45.24 -16.51 25.81
CA ILE A 439 -44.55 -17.81 25.82
C ILE A 439 -45.47 -18.92 25.30
N THR A 440 -46.72 -19.00 25.77
CA THR A 440 -47.66 -20.06 25.35
C THR A 440 -48.00 -19.97 23.86
N GLU A 441 -48.16 -18.75 23.34
CA GLU A 441 -48.40 -18.52 21.91
C GLU A 441 -47.21 -19.00 21.06
N ILE A 442 -45.99 -18.63 21.46
CA ILE A 442 -44.76 -18.98 20.73
C ILE A 442 -44.46 -20.48 20.81
N GLN A 443 -44.67 -21.13 21.96
CA GLN A 443 -44.49 -22.57 22.11
C GLN A 443 -45.38 -23.37 21.14
N ASN A 444 -46.63 -22.94 20.96
CA ASN A 444 -47.55 -23.54 20.01
C ASN A 444 -47.14 -23.31 18.55
N LEU A 445 -46.55 -22.15 18.23
CA LEU A 445 -46.10 -21.79 16.87
C LEU A 445 -44.84 -22.53 16.44
N VAL A 446 -43.87 -22.67 17.34
CA VAL A 446 -42.53 -23.23 17.05
C VAL A 446 -42.48 -24.75 17.28
N LYS A 447 -43.51 -25.35 17.91
CA LYS A 447 -43.57 -26.76 18.33
C LYS A 447 -42.35 -27.16 19.18
N LEU A 448 -41.97 -26.29 20.11
CA LEU A 448 -40.85 -26.47 21.04
C LEU A 448 -41.10 -27.55 22.10
#